data_AF-A0A950DM91-F1
#
_entry.id   AF-A0A950DM91-F1
#
_cell.length_a   1.000
_cell.length_b   1.000
_cell.length_c   1.000
_cell.angle_alpha   90.00
_cell.angle_beta   90.00
_cell.angle_gamma   90.00
#
_symmetry.space_group_name_H-M   'P 1'
#
loop_
_entity.id
_entity.type
_entity.pdbx_description
1 polymer ?
#
loop_
_entity_poly.entity_id
_entity_poly.type
_entity_poly.pdbx_seq_one_letter_code
_entity_poly.pdbx_strand_id
1 'polypeptide(L)' 'KALIGVHLVGELASELVHIGQFVMHVGGTIDRFIDATFAVPTRSEAYKYAAYDGLQRLARRAAGRA' A
#
# COMPACT_ATOMS: atom_id res chain seq x y z
N LYS A 1 -7.60 -6.70 3.37
CA LYS A 1 -6.47 -7.54 3.89
C LYS A 1 -5.59 -6.71 4.82
N ALA A 2 -5.32 -7.16 6.05
CA ALA A 2 -4.60 -6.36 7.06
C ALA A 2 -3.19 -5.97 6.61
N LEU A 3 -2.80 -4.72 6.87
CA LEU A 3 -1.47 -4.20 6.56
C LEU A 3 -0.53 -4.46 7.74
N ILE A 4 0.53 -5.24 7.53
CA ILE A 4 1.46 -5.67 8.60
C ILE A 4 2.86 -5.06 8.49
N GLY A 5 3.15 -4.38 7.38
CA GLY A 5 4.46 -3.81 7.11
C GLY A 5 4.44 -2.96 5.85
N VAL A 6 5.33 -1.97 5.80
CA VAL A 6 5.58 -1.12 4.64
C VAL A 6 7.08 -0.89 4.53
N HIS A 7 7.59 -1.00 3.30
CA HIS A 7 8.95 -0.66 2.95
C HIS A 7 8.92 0.30 1.77
N LEU A 8 9.77 1.32 1.82
CA LEU A 8 9.87 2.32 0.77
C LEU A 8 11.36 2.56 0.48
N VAL A 9 11.71 2.55 -0.80
CA VAL A 9 13.08 2.75 -1.27
C VAL A 9 13.03 3.75 -2.41
N GLY A 10 13.86 4.79 -2.30
CA GLY A 10 13.93 5.87 -3.28
C GLY A 10 14.02 7.23 -2.62
N GLU A 11 14.04 8.27 -3.45
CA GLU A 11 14.06 9.65 -3.01
C GLU A 11 12.71 10.04 -2.37
N LEU A 12 12.76 10.74 -1.24
CA LEU A 12 11.62 11.04 -0.36
C LEU A 12 11.02 9.84 0.38
N ALA A 13 11.74 8.72 0.52
CA ALA A 13 11.21 7.53 1.20
C ALA A 13 10.86 7.79 2.68
N SER A 14 11.71 8.51 3.40
CA SER A 14 11.50 8.86 4.82
C SER A 14 10.26 9.74 5.01
N GLU A 15 9.96 10.56 4.01
CA GLU A 15 8.86 11.52 3.97
C GLU A 15 7.55 10.85 3.58
N LEU A 16 7.58 9.64 2.99
CA LEU A 16 6.38 8.95 2.51
C LEU A 16 6.04 7.72 3.35
N VAL A 17 7.02 7.05 3.96
CA VAL A 17 6.82 5.81 4.74
C VAL A 17 5.79 5.98 5.86
N HIS A 18 5.68 7.18 6.42
CA HIS A 18 4.73 7.50 7.49
C HIS A 18 3.27 7.30 7.08
N ILE A 19 2.91 7.44 5.79
CA ILE A 19 1.55 7.19 5.28
C ILE A 19 1.18 5.72 5.52
N GLY A 20 2.11 4.82 5.21
CA GLY A 20 1.95 3.39 5.46
C GLY A 20 1.90 3.06 6.94
N GLN A 21 2.80 3.65 7.73
CA GLN A 21 2.83 3.45 9.18
C GLN A 21 1.55 3.93 9.86
N PHE A 22 0.97 5.05 9.39
CA PHE A 22 -0.31 5.55 9.91
C PHE A 22 -1.44 4.54 9.68
N VAL A 23 -1.55 3.99 8.46
CA VAL A 23 -2.55 2.95 8.16
C VAL A 23 -2.34 1.71 9.03
N MET A 24 -1.09 1.30 9.28
CA MET A 24 -0.79 0.21 10.20
C MET A 24 -1.20 0.53 11.64
N HIS A 25 -0.87 1.74 12.12
CA HIS A 25 -1.14 2.18 13.49
C HIS A 25 -2.64 2.16 13.82
N VAL A 26 -3.49 2.51 12.85
CA VAL A 26 -4.96 2.47 13.02
C VAL A 26 -5.56 1.08 12.76
N GLY A 27 -4.75 0.04 12.59
CA GLY A 27 -5.23 -1.32 12.28
C GLY A 27 -5.87 -1.45 10.90
N GLY A 28 -5.46 -0.61 9.95
CA GLY A 28 -6.03 -0.53 8.62
C GLY A 28 -5.64 -1.68 7.68
N THR A 29 -6.32 -1.72 6.53
CA THR A 29 -6.08 -2.69 5.47
C THR A 29 -5.36 -2.05 4.29
N ILE A 30 -4.73 -2.88 3.45
CA ILE A 30 -4.11 -2.45 2.18
C ILE A 30 -5.09 -1.72 1.25
N ASP A 31 -6.38 -2.03 1.37
CA ASP A 31 -7.46 -1.45 0.57
C ASP A 31 -7.59 0.07 0.79
N ARG A 32 -7.16 0.58 1.96
CA ARG A 32 -7.16 2.03 2.28
C ARG A 32 -6.36 2.86 1.29
N PHE A 33 -5.30 2.33 0.70
CA PHE A 33 -4.49 3.06 -0.29
C PHE A 33 -5.19 3.19 -1.65
N ILE A 34 -6.18 2.35 -1.93
CA ILE A 34 -6.98 2.43 -3.16
C ILE A 34 -8.10 3.45 -2.97
N ASP A 35 -8.76 3.40 -1.82
CA ASP A 35 -9.89 4.26 -1.47
C ASP A 35 -9.46 5.71 -1.21
N ALA A 36 -8.23 5.91 -0.71
CA ALA A 36 -7.69 7.24 -0.48
C ALA A 36 -7.49 8.03 -1.79
N THR A 37 -7.76 9.33 -1.73
CA THR A 37 -7.36 10.28 -2.76
C THR A 37 -5.96 10.79 -2.44
N PHE A 38 -5.02 10.54 -3.35
CA PHE A 38 -3.68 11.12 -3.30
C PHE A 38 -3.62 12.38 -4.16
N ALA A 39 -2.82 13.35 -3.74
CA ALA A 39 -2.54 14.51 -4.57
C ALA A 39 -1.70 14.10 -5.79
N VAL A 40 -2.02 14.66 -6.95
CA VAL A 40 -1.34 14.38 -8.23
C VAL A 40 -0.80 15.69 -8.81
N PRO A 41 0.47 15.75 -9.29
CA PRO A 41 1.46 14.66 -9.34
C PRO A 41 2.33 14.59 -8.07
N THR A 42 2.31 13.47 -7.35
CA THR A 42 3.22 13.25 -6.21
C THR A 42 3.65 11.78 -6.09
N ARG A 43 4.82 11.52 -5.50
CA ARG A 43 5.29 10.15 -5.22
C ARG A 43 4.39 9.36 -4.27
N SER A 44 3.52 10.04 -3.51
CA SER A 44 2.59 9.38 -2.59
C SER A 44 1.59 8.47 -3.31
N GLU A 45 1.28 8.74 -4.59
CA GLU A 45 0.39 7.89 -5.40
C GLU A 45 0.94 6.47 -5.60
N ALA A 46 2.24 6.26 -5.40
CA ALA A 46 2.87 4.93 -5.46
C ALA A 46 2.22 3.92 -4.50
N TYR A 47 1.65 4.38 -3.37
CA TYR A 47 0.90 3.52 -2.46
C TYR A 47 -0.32 2.87 -3.12
N LYS A 48 -1.01 3.61 -3.99
CA LYS A 48 -2.18 3.11 -4.71
C LYS A 48 -1.79 2.02 -5.70
N TYR A 49 -0.74 2.25 -6.48
CA TYR A 49 -0.20 1.25 -7.41
C TYR A 49 0.37 0.02 -6.69
N ALA A 50 1.09 0.22 -5.59
CA ALA A 50 1.60 -0.88 -4.76
C ALA A 50 0.47 -1.74 -4.17
N ALA A 51 -0.65 -1.11 -3.76
CA ALA A 51 -1.82 -1.82 -3.27
C ALA A 51 -2.48 -2.67 -4.36
N TYR A 52 -2.64 -2.13 -5.58
CA TYR A 52 -3.16 -2.90 -6.72
C TYR A 52 -2.29 -4.12 -7.04
N ASP A 53 -0.97 -3.95 -7.15
CA ASP A 53 -0.04 -5.07 -7.41
C ASP A 53 -0.08 -6.11 -6.27
N GLY A 54 -0.01 -5.67 -5.01
CA GLY A 54 -0.05 -6.56 -3.85
C GLY A 54 -1.34 -7.38 -3.76
N LEU A 55 -2.50 -6.75 -4.02
CA LEU A 55 -3.79 -7.44 -4.03
C LEU A 55 -3.90 -8.46 -5.16
N GLN A 56 -3.39 -8.13 -6.36
CA GLN A 56 -3.39 -9.05 -7.49
C GLN A 56 -2.51 -10.28 -7.22
N ARG A 57 -1.32 -10.08 -6.64
CA ARG A 57 -0.42 -11.19 -6.25
C ARG A 57 -1.08 -12.11 -5.23
N LEU A 58 -1.77 -11.54 -4.24
CA LEU A 58 -2.46 -12.34 -3.24
C LEU A 58 -3.66 -13.11 -3.83
N ALA A 59 -4.40 -12.51 -4.77
CA ALA A 59 -5.47 -13.20 -5.49
C ALA A 59 -4.92 -14.40 -6.29
N ARG A 60 -3.83 -14.22 -7.05
CA ARG A 60 -3.17 -15.32 -7.78
C ARG A 60 -2.71 -16.44 -6.86
N ARG A 61 -2.14 -16.10 -5.69
CA ARG A 61 -1.73 -17.08 -4.67
C ARG A 61 -2.90 -17.82 -4.01
N ALA A 62 -4.09 -17.23 -3.98
CA ALA A 62 -5.29 -17.90 -3.49
C ALA A 62 -5.85 -18.87 -4.55
N ALA A 63 -5.89 -18.42 -5.81
CA ALA A 63 -6.36 -19.23 -6.93
C ALA A 63 -5.50 -20.47 -7.20
N GLY A 64 -4.18 -20.38 -7.07
CA GLY A 64 -3.29 -21.55 -7.20
C GLY A 64 -3.27 -22.51 -6.00
N ARG A 65 -4.06 -22.24 -4.95
CA ARG A 65 -4.26 -23.13 -3.80
C ARG A 65 -5.62 -23.84 -3.82
N ALA A 66 -6.48 -23.49 -4.77
CA ALA A 66 -7.76 -24.17 -5.05
C ALA A 66 -7.54 -25.24 -6.12
#